data_AF-A0A838WY45-F1
#
_entry.id   AF-A0A838WY45-F1
#
_cell.length_a   1.000
_cell.length_b   1.000
_cell.length_c   1.000
_cell.angle_alpha   90.00
_cell.angle_beta   90.00
_cell.angle_gamma   90.00
#
_symmetry.space_group_name_H-M   'P 1'
#
loop_
_entity.id
_entity.type
_entity.pdbx_description
1 polymer ?
#
loop_
_entity_poly.entity_id
_entity_poly.type
_entity_poly.pdbx_seq_one_letter_code
_entity_poly.pdbx_strand_id
1 'polypeptide(L)'
;MEPFWPRYSPHFLACRRSLRALHDPAVIGLSGGADSLALVAAAAAEDKDVRAVIVDHQLQEGSDQVARCAAEQAGAWGVEASVIAVNVGGDNLEAAAREARYAALLSFGVDVWVAHTADDQAETLLLGALRGNPSGMAARGGIDNRILRPFLGIRRADTRGACAELGITPWEDPMNVDENYRRVA
;
A
#
# COMPACT_ATOMS: atom_id res chain seq x y z
N MET A 1 -23.63 -4.61 1.46
CA MET A 1 -23.87 -3.58 0.43
C MET A 1 -22.93 -3.93 -0.71
N GLU A 2 -23.40 -4.11 -1.94
CA GLU A 2 -22.47 -4.37 -3.05
C GLU A 2 -21.64 -3.11 -3.34
N PRO A 3 -20.32 -3.24 -3.58
CA PRO A 3 -19.48 -2.08 -3.85
C PRO A 3 -19.82 -1.45 -5.20
N PHE A 4 -19.82 -0.11 -5.23
CA PHE A 4 -20.05 0.65 -6.46
C PHE A 4 -18.78 0.71 -7.30
N TRP A 5 -18.85 0.19 -8.53
CA TRP A 5 -17.77 0.30 -9.52
C TRP A 5 -18.20 1.21 -10.69
N PRO A 6 -17.54 2.37 -10.90
CA PRO A 6 -17.88 3.29 -11.98
C PRO A 6 -17.73 2.65 -13.37
N ARG A 7 -18.65 2.97 -14.29
CA ARG A 7 -18.62 2.45 -15.68
C ARG A 7 -17.46 3.00 -16.51
N TYR A 8 -17.05 4.23 -16.24
CA TYR A 8 -15.91 4.88 -16.87
C TYR A 8 -14.94 5.33 -15.78
N SER A 9 -13.79 4.68 -15.73
CA SER A 9 -12.82 4.83 -14.65
C SER A 9 -11.41 4.50 -15.16
N PRO A 10 -10.83 5.34 -16.03
CA PRO A 10 -9.54 5.05 -16.65
C PRO A 10 -8.43 4.77 -15.63
N HIS A 11 -8.41 5.50 -14.51
CA HIS A 11 -7.40 5.34 -13.48
C HIS A 11 -7.61 4.07 -12.66
N PHE A 12 -8.85 3.79 -12.26
CA PHE A 12 -9.18 2.56 -11.56
C PHE A 12 -9.00 1.32 -12.45
N LEU A 13 -9.25 1.42 -13.76
CA LEU A 13 -9.00 0.36 -14.72
C LEU A 13 -7.50 0.03 -14.84
N ALA A 14 -6.63 1.04 -14.79
CA ALA A 14 -5.18 0.83 -14.78
C ALA A 14 -4.76 0.04 -13.53
N CYS A 15 -5.29 0.40 -12.37
CA CYS A 15 -5.09 -0.34 -11.11
C CYS A 15 -5.54 -1.80 -11.26
N ARG A 16 -6.79 -2.04 -11.65
CA ARG A 16 -7.36 -3.38 -11.83
C ARG A 16 -6.58 -4.28 -12.79
N ARG A 17 -6.19 -3.75 -13.96
CA ARG A 17 -5.43 -4.51 -14.96
C ARG A 17 -4.11 -5.04 -14.41
N SER A 18 -3.47 -4.29 -13.51
CA SER A 18 -2.18 -4.68 -12.92
C SER A 18 -2.29 -5.89 -11.96
N LEU A 19 -3.49 -6.23 -11.49
CA LEU A 19 -3.73 -7.34 -10.56
C LEU A 19 -4.19 -8.63 -11.24
N ARG A 20 -4.66 -8.57 -12.49
CA ARG A 20 -5.29 -9.72 -13.18
C ARG A 20 -4.44 -10.97 -13.20
N ALA A 21 -3.15 -10.79 -13.47
CA ALA A 21 -2.17 -11.87 -13.56
C ALA A 21 -1.62 -12.33 -12.21
N LEU A 22 -2.03 -11.71 -11.09
CA LEU A 22 -1.58 -12.11 -9.76
C LEU A 22 -2.40 -13.30 -9.25
N HIS A 23 -1.72 -14.17 -8.50
CA HIS A 23 -2.33 -15.33 -7.83
C HIS A 23 -2.67 -14.99 -6.39
N ASP A 24 -3.81 -15.49 -5.94
CA ASP A 24 -4.33 -15.46 -4.58
C ASP A 24 -4.28 -16.87 -3.94
N PRO A 25 -4.36 -17.02 -2.61
CA PRO A 25 -4.61 -15.98 -1.60
C PRO A 25 -3.42 -15.04 -1.39
N ALA A 26 -3.70 -13.78 -1.02
CA ALA A 26 -2.67 -12.79 -0.67
C ALA A 26 -3.10 -11.85 0.46
N VAL A 27 -2.11 -11.21 1.09
CA VAL A 27 -2.34 -10.10 2.03
C VAL A 27 -1.92 -8.77 1.41
N ILE A 28 -2.70 -7.73 1.63
CA ILE A 28 -2.42 -6.38 1.16
C ILE A 28 -2.08 -5.50 2.36
N GLY A 29 -0.92 -4.84 2.33
CA GLY A 29 -0.60 -3.80 3.32
C GLY A 29 -1.47 -2.56 3.10
N LEU A 30 -2.35 -2.25 4.05
CA LEU A 30 -3.27 -1.11 3.98
C LEU A 30 -2.86 -0.01 4.95
N SER A 31 -2.45 1.15 4.42
CA SER A 31 -2.03 2.31 5.21
C SER A 31 -3.09 3.42 5.33
N GLY A 32 -4.17 3.34 4.54
CA GLY A 32 -5.16 4.41 4.42
C GLY A 32 -4.79 5.50 3.40
N GLY A 33 -3.58 5.46 2.82
CA GLY A 33 -3.19 6.33 1.72
C GLY A 33 -3.79 5.89 0.36
N ALA A 34 -3.70 6.77 -0.64
CA ALA A 34 -4.32 6.57 -1.94
C ALA A 34 -3.85 5.28 -2.64
N ASP A 35 -2.55 5.01 -2.61
CA ASP A 35 -1.96 3.84 -3.27
C ASP A 35 -2.48 2.53 -2.69
N SER A 36 -2.48 2.40 -1.36
CA SER A 36 -2.92 1.17 -0.68
C SER A 36 -4.44 0.98 -0.75
N LEU A 37 -5.22 2.06 -0.67
CA LEU A 37 -6.67 2.02 -0.88
C LEU A 37 -7.03 1.59 -2.31
N ALA A 38 -6.37 2.16 -3.32
CA ALA A 38 -6.58 1.78 -4.72
C ALA A 38 -6.22 0.30 -4.97
N LEU A 39 -5.19 -0.21 -4.29
CA LEU A 39 -4.80 -1.63 -4.39
C LEU A 39 -5.87 -2.56 -3.81
N VAL A 40 -6.40 -2.25 -2.62
CA VAL A 40 -7.48 -3.05 -2.00
C VAL A 40 -8.75 -2.99 -2.85
N ALA A 41 -9.15 -1.79 -3.31
CA ALA A 41 -10.33 -1.63 -4.17
C ALA A 41 -10.19 -2.40 -5.48
N ALA A 42 -9.01 -2.37 -6.10
CA ALA A 42 -8.75 -3.09 -7.35
C ALA A 42 -8.79 -4.61 -7.15
N ALA A 43 -8.30 -5.11 -6.02
CA ALA A 43 -8.36 -6.52 -5.68
C ALA A 43 -9.81 -6.99 -5.47
N ALA A 44 -10.61 -6.20 -4.75
CA ALA A 44 -12.04 -6.45 -4.56
C ALA A 44 -12.81 -6.47 -5.88
N ALA A 45 -12.56 -5.51 -6.78
CA ALA A 45 -13.23 -5.42 -8.07
C ALA A 45 -12.82 -6.52 -9.08
N GLU A 46 -11.68 -7.17 -8.86
CA GLU A 46 -11.21 -8.32 -9.64
C GLU A 46 -11.47 -9.65 -8.91
N ASP A 47 -12.27 -9.64 -7.83
CA ASP A 47 -12.70 -10.81 -7.06
C ASP A 47 -11.54 -11.67 -6.56
N LYS A 48 -10.46 -11.02 -6.12
CA LYS A 48 -9.27 -11.69 -5.57
C LYS A 48 -9.50 -12.11 -4.12
N ASP A 49 -9.04 -13.31 -3.76
CA ASP A 49 -9.01 -13.76 -2.36
C ASP A 49 -7.88 -13.05 -1.61
N VAL A 50 -8.23 -11.91 -0.99
CA VAL A 50 -7.27 -11.06 -0.29
C VAL A 50 -7.75 -10.65 1.09
N ARG A 51 -6.79 -10.45 1.99
CA ARG A 51 -6.99 -9.80 3.29
C ARG A 51 -6.21 -8.50 3.38
N ALA A 52 -6.88 -7.42 3.80
CA ALA A 52 -6.22 -6.16 4.11
C ALA A 52 -5.62 -6.22 5.52
N VAL A 53 -4.36 -5.81 5.66
CA VAL A 53 -3.66 -5.77 6.95
C VAL A 53 -3.13 -4.37 7.19
N ILE A 54 -3.63 -3.74 8.24
CA ILE A 54 -3.20 -2.44 8.72
C ILE A 54 -2.17 -2.68 9.82
N VAL A 55 -0.97 -2.13 9.65
CA VAL A 55 0.07 -2.17 10.69
C VAL A 55 0.14 -0.79 11.33
N ASP A 56 -0.40 -0.69 12.54
CA ASP A 56 -0.40 0.53 13.33
C ASP A 56 0.85 0.57 14.21
N HIS A 57 1.75 1.50 13.91
CA HIS A 57 3.02 1.68 14.62
C HIS A 57 2.87 2.48 15.92
N GLN A 58 1.67 2.99 16.22
CA GLN A 58 1.37 3.73 17.45
C GLN A 58 2.30 4.96 17.65
N LEU A 59 2.80 5.53 16.55
CA LEU A 59 3.77 6.62 16.55
C LEU A 59 3.13 8.01 16.67
N GLN A 60 1.84 8.14 16.35
CA GLN A 60 1.13 9.41 16.32
C GLN A 60 -0.21 9.28 17.05
N GLU A 61 -0.61 10.35 17.75
CA GLU A 61 -1.96 10.46 18.31
C GLU A 61 -2.99 10.46 17.16
N GLY A 62 -3.99 9.58 17.24
CA GLY A 62 -5.00 9.40 16.19
C GLY A 62 -4.69 8.34 15.13
N SER A 63 -3.56 7.61 15.24
CA SER A 63 -3.25 6.50 14.31
C SER A 63 -4.28 5.37 14.37
N ASP A 64 -4.93 5.18 15.53
CA ASP A 64 -6.03 4.25 15.75
C ASP A 64 -7.26 4.60 14.91
N GLN A 65 -7.59 5.89 14.82
CA GLN A 65 -8.72 6.37 14.02
C GLN A 65 -8.44 6.16 12.52
N VAL A 66 -7.22 6.45 12.06
CA VAL A 66 -6.80 6.19 10.67
C VAL A 66 -6.89 4.70 10.36
N ALA A 67 -6.36 3.85 11.24
CA ALA A 67 -6.40 2.41 11.07
C ALA A 67 -7.84 1.86 11.01
N ARG A 68 -8.72 2.36 11.88
CA ARG A 68 -10.13 2.00 11.87
C ARG A 68 -10.84 2.46 10.58
N CYS A 69 -10.65 3.70 10.16
CA CYS A 69 -11.26 4.21 8.92
C CYS A 69 -10.78 3.41 7.70
N ALA A 70 -9.51 3.05 7.63
CA ALA A 70 -8.99 2.20 6.56
C ALA A 70 -9.61 0.79 6.58
N ALA A 71 -9.75 0.18 7.76
CA ALA A 71 -10.39 -1.12 7.91
C ALA A 71 -11.89 -1.10 7.54
N GLU A 72 -12.62 -0.06 7.95
CA GLU A 72 -14.01 0.16 7.56
C GLU A 72 -14.17 0.30 6.04
N GLN A 73 -13.24 1.04 5.41
CA GLN A 73 -13.25 1.22 3.96
C GLN A 73 -13.00 -0.10 3.20
N ALA A 74 -12.07 -0.93 3.67
CA ALA A 74 -11.86 -2.27 3.11
C ALA A 74 -13.11 -3.16 3.27
N GLY A 75 -13.73 -3.12 4.46
CA GLY A 75 -14.97 -3.84 4.74
C GLY A 75 -16.14 -3.41 3.85
N ALA A 76 -16.23 -2.13 3.50
CA ALA A 76 -17.24 -1.61 2.56
C ALA A 76 -17.10 -2.19 1.14
N TRP A 77 -15.92 -2.68 0.77
CA TRP A 77 -15.67 -3.39 -0.48
C TRP A 77 -15.75 -4.92 -0.36
N GLY A 78 -16.10 -5.44 0.82
CA GLY A 78 -16.17 -6.89 1.07
C GLY A 78 -14.83 -7.55 1.35
N VAL A 79 -13.76 -6.77 1.59
CA VAL A 79 -12.44 -7.30 1.93
C VAL A 79 -12.29 -7.37 3.44
N GLU A 80 -11.90 -8.54 3.96
CA GLU A 80 -11.60 -8.69 5.38
C GLU A 80 -10.37 -7.86 5.76
N ALA A 81 -10.47 -7.11 6.87
CA ALA A 81 -9.40 -6.27 7.36
C ALA A 81 -8.96 -6.67 8.77
N SER A 82 -7.65 -6.66 9.02
CA SER A 82 -7.06 -6.88 10.34
C SER A 82 -6.15 -5.72 10.71
N VAL A 83 -6.29 -5.20 11.93
CA VAL A 83 -5.38 -4.19 12.49
C VAL A 83 -4.41 -4.88 13.43
N ILE A 84 -3.11 -4.73 13.16
CA ILE A 84 -2.02 -5.26 13.99
C ILE A 84 -1.28 -4.06 14.57
N ALA A 85 -1.40 -3.87 15.88
CA ALA A 85 -0.60 -2.89 16.60
C ALA A 85 0.82 -3.44 16.79
N VAL A 86 1.82 -2.64 16.42
CA VAL A 86 3.24 -2.96 16.64
C VAL A 86 3.87 -1.83 17.45
N ASN A 87 4.66 -2.20 18.45
CA ASN A 87 5.43 -1.24 19.22
C ASN A 87 6.83 -1.16 18.62
N VAL A 88 7.20 0.02 18.12
CA VAL A 88 8.49 0.29 17.50
C VAL A 88 9.30 1.21 18.40
N GLY A 89 10.57 0.85 18.63
CA GLY A 89 11.47 1.62 19.48
C GLY A 89 12.91 1.56 18.96
N GLY A 90 13.75 2.46 19.46
CA GLY A 90 15.17 2.56 19.09
C GLY A 90 15.51 3.80 18.25
N ASP A 91 16.80 3.95 17.94
CA ASP A 91 17.34 5.17 17.34
C ASP A 91 16.92 5.38 15.87
N ASN A 92 16.53 4.31 15.15
CA ASN A 92 16.04 4.39 13.78
C ASN A 92 14.59 3.87 13.67
N LEU A 93 13.66 4.73 14.09
CA LEU A 93 12.22 4.44 14.12
C LEU A 93 11.67 4.04 12.74
N GLU A 94 12.15 4.65 11.65
CA GLU A 94 11.65 4.36 10.30
C GLU A 94 12.05 2.95 9.83
N ALA A 95 13.31 2.57 10.02
CA ALA A 95 13.78 1.22 9.68
C ALA A 95 13.06 0.16 10.53
N ALA A 96 12.94 0.40 11.85
CA ALA A 96 12.24 -0.49 12.76
C ALA A 96 10.75 -0.65 12.38
N ALA A 97 10.07 0.44 12.06
CA ALA A 97 8.69 0.42 11.59
C ALA A 97 8.53 -0.35 10.27
N ARG A 98 9.46 -0.17 9.34
CA ARG A 98 9.45 -0.90 8.06
C ARG A 98 9.65 -2.40 8.27
N GLU A 99 10.58 -2.80 9.13
CA GLU A 99 10.81 -4.21 9.47
C GLU A 99 9.61 -4.83 10.18
N ALA A 100 9.07 -4.16 11.20
CA ALA A 100 7.87 -4.61 11.92
C ALA A 100 6.67 -4.77 10.98
N ARG A 101 6.49 -3.84 10.04
CA ARG A 101 5.44 -3.92 9.00
C ARG A 101 5.59 -5.18 8.16
N TYR A 102 6.77 -5.43 7.60
CA TYR A 102 6.96 -6.60 6.74
C TYR A 102 6.87 -7.91 7.52
N ALA A 103 7.37 -7.96 8.76
CA ALA A 103 7.23 -9.13 9.62
C ALA A 103 5.75 -9.45 9.91
N ALA A 104 4.95 -8.43 10.25
CA ALA A 104 3.52 -8.59 10.47
C ALA A 104 2.80 -9.10 9.21
N LEU A 105 3.09 -8.53 8.04
CA LEU A 105 2.49 -8.97 6.77
C LEU A 105 2.90 -10.39 6.37
N LEU A 106 4.17 -10.75 6.50
CA LEU A 106 4.68 -12.06 6.09
C LEU A 106 4.22 -13.20 7.02
N SER A 107 3.85 -12.88 8.27
CA SER A 107 3.38 -13.85 9.27
C SER A 107 2.16 -14.66 8.81
N PHE A 108 1.40 -14.17 7.84
CA PHE A 108 0.23 -14.85 7.26
C PHE A 108 0.57 -16.04 6.36
N GLY A 109 1.84 -16.28 6.04
CA GLY A 109 2.23 -17.46 5.24
C GLY A 109 1.88 -17.42 3.75
N VAL A 110 1.22 -16.36 3.26
CA VAL A 110 0.85 -16.15 1.85
C VAL A 110 1.62 -15.00 1.16
N ASP A 111 1.42 -14.80 -0.14
CA ASP A 111 2.04 -13.68 -0.87
C ASP A 111 1.55 -12.33 -0.31
N VAL A 112 2.44 -11.32 -0.30
CA VAL A 112 2.18 -9.97 0.22
C VAL A 112 2.21 -8.99 -0.93
N TRP A 113 1.13 -8.24 -1.12
CA TRP A 113 1.06 -7.17 -2.13
C TRP A 113 1.21 -5.80 -1.47
N VAL A 114 2.07 -4.97 -2.05
CA VAL A 114 2.29 -3.59 -1.61
C VAL A 114 2.15 -2.62 -2.79
N ALA A 115 1.63 -1.44 -2.51
CA ALA A 115 1.18 -0.49 -3.52
C ALA A 115 2.29 0.45 -4.05
N HIS A 116 3.53 -0.03 -4.18
CA HIS A 116 4.60 0.78 -4.77
C HIS A 116 4.32 1.05 -6.25
N THR A 117 4.37 2.32 -6.62
CA THR A 117 4.08 2.85 -7.95
C THR A 117 5.35 3.06 -8.79
N ALA A 118 5.18 3.40 -10.06
CA ALA A 118 6.27 3.83 -10.94
C ALA A 118 6.99 5.10 -10.42
N ASP A 119 6.30 5.94 -9.65
CA ASP A 119 6.88 7.13 -9.04
C ASP A 119 7.83 6.73 -7.89
N ASP A 120 7.44 5.77 -7.04
CA ASP A 120 8.31 5.19 -6.01
C ASP A 120 9.53 4.50 -6.63
N GLN A 121 9.34 3.88 -7.80
CA GLN A 121 10.42 3.26 -8.55
C GLN A 121 11.44 4.27 -9.05
N ALA A 122 10.97 5.37 -9.67
CA ALA A 122 11.83 6.45 -10.12
C ALA A 122 12.58 7.07 -8.92
N GLU A 123 11.86 7.27 -7.83
CA GLU A 123 12.38 7.80 -6.59
C GLU A 123 13.50 6.93 -5.98
N THR A 124 13.32 5.61 -5.98
CA THR A 124 14.32 4.63 -5.52
C THR A 124 15.55 4.63 -6.43
N LEU A 125 15.34 4.62 -7.75
CA LEU A 125 16.42 4.62 -8.73
C LEU A 125 17.28 5.89 -8.62
N LEU A 126 16.66 7.06 -8.47
CA LEU A 126 17.36 8.33 -8.33
C LEU A 126 18.20 8.39 -7.05
N LEU A 127 17.66 7.96 -5.91
CA LEU A 127 18.44 7.87 -4.66
C LEU A 127 19.59 6.87 -4.79
N GLY A 128 19.34 5.71 -5.40
CA GLY A 128 20.37 4.72 -5.66
C GLY A 128 21.49 5.31 -6.52
N ALA A 129 21.15 6.03 -7.59
CA ALA A 129 22.11 6.68 -8.47
C ALA A 129 22.97 7.72 -7.73
N LEU A 130 22.36 8.55 -6.87
CA LEU A 130 23.09 9.51 -6.03
C LEU A 130 24.07 8.84 -5.06
N ARG A 131 23.77 7.61 -4.63
CA ARG A 131 24.62 6.77 -3.78
C ARG A 131 25.60 5.89 -4.57
N GLY A 132 25.69 6.04 -5.90
CA GLY A 132 26.57 5.26 -6.77
C GLY A 132 26.09 3.84 -7.08
N ASN A 133 24.84 3.51 -6.76
CA ASN A 133 24.23 2.20 -7.01
C ASN A 133 22.80 2.36 -7.59
N PRO A 134 22.65 2.66 -8.90
CA PRO A 134 21.35 2.84 -9.53
C PRO A 134 20.60 1.51 -9.62
N SER A 135 19.78 1.22 -8.61
CA SER A 135 18.95 0.03 -8.54
C SER A 135 17.51 0.40 -8.21
N GLY A 136 16.57 -0.21 -8.92
CA GLY A 136 15.14 -0.09 -8.66
C GLY A 136 14.60 -1.28 -7.87
N MET A 137 13.33 -1.21 -7.48
CA MET A 137 12.62 -2.33 -6.88
C MET A 137 12.28 -3.39 -7.93
N ALA A 138 12.42 -4.66 -7.55
CA ALA A 138 11.90 -5.77 -8.34
C ALA A 138 10.38 -5.91 -8.16
N ALA A 139 9.67 -6.34 -9.21
CA ALA A 139 8.23 -6.59 -9.15
C ALA A 139 7.84 -7.69 -8.15
N ARG A 140 8.74 -8.66 -7.94
CA ARG A 140 8.67 -9.68 -6.90
C ARG A 140 10.02 -9.76 -6.18
N GLY A 141 10.00 -9.87 -4.85
CA GLY A 141 11.23 -9.96 -4.06
C GLY A 141 10.95 -10.07 -2.56
N GLY A 142 11.91 -9.63 -1.74
CA GLY A 142 11.82 -9.69 -0.28
C GLY A 142 12.09 -11.08 0.28
N ILE A 143 11.77 -11.26 1.57
CA ILE A 143 11.92 -12.54 2.28
C ILE A 143 11.09 -13.60 1.55
N ASP A 144 11.72 -14.74 1.27
CA ASP A 144 11.16 -15.88 0.54
C ASP A 144 10.57 -15.54 -0.84
N ASN A 145 10.95 -14.40 -1.43
CA ASN A 145 10.40 -13.90 -2.69
C ASN A 145 8.86 -13.70 -2.66
N ARG A 146 8.30 -13.34 -1.50
CA ARG A 146 6.84 -13.23 -1.28
C ARG A 146 6.27 -11.82 -1.34
N ILE A 147 7.08 -10.79 -1.58
CA ILE A 147 6.61 -9.40 -1.72
C ILE A 147 6.42 -9.06 -3.19
N LEU A 148 5.18 -8.78 -3.59
CA LEU A 148 4.79 -8.38 -4.93
C LEU A 148 4.40 -6.89 -4.97
N ARG A 149 4.75 -6.23 -6.07
CA ARG A 149 4.52 -4.80 -6.30
C ARG A 149 3.76 -4.60 -7.62
N PRO A 150 2.44 -4.90 -7.68
CA PRO A 150 1.65 -4.81 -8.91
C PRO A 150 1.69 -3.42 -9.56
N PHE A 151 1.81 -2.37 -8.75
CA PHE A 151 1.68 -1.00 -9.20
C PHE A 151 2.98 -0.39 -9.77
N LEU A 152 4.10 -1.12 -9.85
CA LEU A 152 5.36 -0.57 -10.38
C LEU A 152 5.26 -0.06 -11.82
N GLY A 153 4.25 -0.51 -12.58
CA GLY A 153 3.99 -0.07 -13.95
C GLY A 153 3.01 1.10 -14.08
N ILE A 154 2.35 1.54 -13.00
CA ILE A 154 1.34 2.62 -13.03
C ILE A 154 1.80 3.82 -12.18
N ARG A 155 1.23 5.00 -12.43
CA ARG A 155 1.64 6.24 -11.76
C ARG A 155 0.86 6.45 -10.46
N ARG A 156 1.43 7.24 -9.54
CA ARG A 156 0.69 7.75 -8.37
C ARG A 156 -0.51 8.62 -8.75
N ALA A 157 -0.49 9.20 -9.95
CA ALA A 157 -1.65 9.90 -10.51
C ALA A 157 -2.83 8.94 -10.76
N ASP A 158 -2.57 7.68 -11.11
CA ASP A 158 -3.61 6.68 -11.35
C ASP A 158 -4.23 6.18 -10.04
N THR A 159 -3.45 6.00 -8.99
CA THR A 159 -3.99 5.59 -7.69
C THR A 159 -4.84 6.71 -7.06
N ARG A 160 -4.37 7.97 -7.12
CA ARG A 160 -5.16 9.14 -6.69
C ARG A 160 -6.41 9.34 -7.55
N GLY A 161 -6.28 9.21 -8.86
CA GLY A 161 -7.41 9.26 -9.80
C GLY A 161 -8.44 8.17 -9.52
N ALA A 162 -8.00 6.95 -9.22
CA ALA A 162 -8.88 5.84 -8.86
C ALA A 162 -9.64 6.13 -7.56
N CYS A 163 -8.99 6.68 -6.52
CA CYS A 163 -9.69 7.11 -5.31
C CYS A 163 -10.77 8.16 -5.62
N ALA A 164 -10.46 9.16 -6.45
CA ALA A 164 -11.44 10.17 -6.86
C ALA A 164 -12.61 9.57 -7.65
N GLU A 165 -12.35 8.66 -8.59
CA GLU A 165 -13.36 7.94 -9.38
C GLU A 165 -14.29 7.09 -8.49
N LEU A 166 -13.75 6.55 -7.38
CA LEU A 166 -14.48 5.75 -6.40
C LEU A 166 -15.14 6.58 -5.28
N GLY A 167 -14.96 7.91 -5.28
CA GLY A 167 -15.48 8.79 -4.23
C GLY A 167 -14.82 8.60 -2.87
N ILE A 168 -13.57 8.16 -2.85
CA ILE A 168 -12.78 7.89 -1.64
C ILE A 168 -11.91 9.08 -1.33
N THR A 169 -11.88 9.47 -0.05
CA THR A 169 -10.93 10.45 0.49
C THR A 169 -9.81 9.72 1.20
N PRO A 170 -8.61 9.58 0.59
CA PRO A 170 -7.49 8.95 1.24
C PRO A 170 -7.02 9.76 2.44
N TRP A 171 -6.46 9.08 3.43
CA TRP A 171 -5.71 9.77 4.47
C TRP A 171 -4.42 10.33 3.87
N GLU A 172 -4.23 11.63 4.04
CA GLU A 172 -2.98 12.30 3.72
C GLU A 172 -2.14 12.39 5.00
N ASP A 173 -1.17 11.49 5.13
CA ASP A 173 -0.23 11.51 6.25
C ASP A 173 0.46 12.88 6.33
N PRO A 174 0.32 13.63 7.43
CA PRO A 174 0.97 14.93 7.60
C PRO A 174 2.48 14.88 7.39
N MET A 175 3.12 13.74 7.67
CA MET A 175 4.57 13.53 7.46
C MET A 175 4.95 13.47 5.98
N ASN A 176 4.01 13.18 5.08
CA ASN A 176 4.23 13.20 3.62
C ASN A 176 4.04 14.60 3.02
N VAL A 177 3.42 15.53 3.74
CA VAL A 177 3.15 16.92 3.31
C VAL A 177 4.28 17.86 3.73
N ASP A 178 5.08 17.48 4.72
CA ASP A 178 6.23 18.26 5.14
C ASP A 178 7.38 18.10 4.12
N GLU A 179 7.61 19.15 3.31
CA GLU A 179 8.70 19.19 2.33
C GLU A 179 10.08 18.97 2.98
N ASN A 180 10.20 19.16 4.30
CA ASN A 180 11.42 18.92 5.08
C ASN A 180 11.63 17.45 5.47
N TYR A 181 10.61 16.59 5.42
CA TYR A 181 10.72 15.15 5.68
C TYR A 181 10.96 14.32 4.42
N ARG A 182 11.20 14.97 3.27
CA ARG A 182 11.89 14.35 2.13
C ARG A 182 13.36 14.05 2.51
N ARG A 183 13.51 12.97 3.28
CA ARG A 183 14.69 12.13 3.46
C ARG A 183 15.84 12.75 4.24
N VAL A 184 16.01 12.27 5.47
CA VAL A 184 17.34 12.23 6.07
C VAL A 184 18.16 11.15 5.34
N ALA A 185 19.36 11.57 4.97
CA ALA A 185 20.46 10.90 4.27
C ALA A 185 20.56 9.37 4.38
#